data_AF-A0A101HU92-F1
#
_entry.id   AF-A0A101HU92-F1
#
_cell.length_a   1.000
_cell.length_b   1.000
_cell.length_c   1.000
_cell.angle_alpha   90.00
_cell.angle_beta   90.00
_cell.angle_gamma   90.00
#
_symmetry.space_group_name_H-M   'P 1'
#
loop_
_entity.id
_entity.type
_entity.pdbx_description
1 polymer ?
#
loop_
_entity_poly.entity_id
_entity_poly.type
_entity_poly.pdbx_seq_one_letter_code
_entity_poly.pdbx_strand_id
1 'polypeptide(L)'
;MEKEAIREKGLEQKEAIKSPRKLISSWRSSAQYQEAFEVFYTGKKLAPDVTEEEKRQVFEEGTIAGQTLISFVRYNTSGFSYQPEEYSPATRKAIDNYVEAAKFLLDQQKHGGRDELMMADKHRAFFHNKLADSFIKDGLVETRKIGRALGRLILIDLGMDSFSSAGRSDEERAEVLAKQNSGY
;
A
#
# COMPACT_ATOMS: atom_id res chain seq x y z
N MET A 1 31.59 -1.22 -31.56
CA MET A 1 31.04 -2.13 -30.53
C MET A 1 31.31 -1.59 -29.13
N GLU A 2 31.00 -0.32 -28.86
CA GLU A 2 31.46 0.36 -27.63
C GLU A 2 30.35 1.18 -26.95
N LYS A 3 29.10 1.02 -27.39
CA LYS A 3 27.95 1.78 -26.88
C LYS A 3 26.93 0.94 -26.10
N GLU A 4 27.07 -0.38 -26.09
CA GLU A 4 26.16 -1.27 -25.34
C GLU A 4 26.68 -1.65 -23.95
N ALA A 5 27.99 -1.53 -23.70
CA ALA A 5 28.60 -1.91 -22.42
C ALA A 5 28.44 -0.87 -21.29
N ILE A 6 27.85 0.30 -21.56
CA ILE A 6 27.71 1.39 -20.58
C ILE A 6 26.33 1.36 -19.90
N ARG A 7 25.37 0.58 -20.40
CA ARG A 7 24.00 0.54 -19.85
C ARG A 7 23.80 -0.44 -18.69
N GLU A 8 24.81 -1.25 -18.36
CA GLU A 8 24.80 -2.19 -17.23
C GLU A 8 25.55 -1.66 -15.99
N LYS A 9 25.92 -0.37 -15.96
CA LYS A 9 26.46 0.27 -14.76
C LYS A 9 25.34 0.93 -13.95
N GLY A 10 24.81 0.22 -12.97
CA GLY A 10 24.12 0.85 -11.84
C GLY A 10 22.82 0.24 -11.33
N LEU A 11 22.50 -1.02 -11.64
CA LEU A 11 21.64 -1.78 -10.73
C LEU A 11 22.53 -2.25 -9.58
N GLU A 12 22.88 -1.32 -8.68
CA GLU A 12 23.15 -1.72 -7.30
C GLU A 12 22.02 -2.67 -6.93
N GLN A 13 22.34 -3.89 -6.49
CA GLN A 13 21.37 -4.77 -5.85
C GLN A 13 20.91 -4.03 -4.60
N LYS A 14 19.94 -3.13 -4.74
CA LYS A 14 19.29 -2.52 -3.61
C LYS A 14 18.70 -3.69 -2.84
N GLU A 15 19.01 -3.82 -1.56
CA GLU A 15 18.34 -4.84 -0.76
C GLU A 15 16.86 -4.45 -0.61
N ALA A 16 15.98 -5.45 -0.49
CA ALA A 16 14.59 -5.19 -0.14
C ALA A 16 14.51 -4.44 1.19
N ILE A 17 13.62 -3.45 1.28
CA ILE A 17 13.45 -2.72 2.54
C ILE A 17 12.70 -3.62 3.52
N LYS A 18 13.32 -3.90 4.66
CA LYS A 18 12.76 -4.76 5.71
C LYS A 18 12.02 -3.99 6.80
N SER A 19 12.56 -2.83 7.18
CA SER A 19 11.97 -2.01 8.23
C SER A 19 10.84 -1.14 7.69
N PRO A 20 9.60 -1.22 8.24
CA PRO A 20 8.48 -0.40 7.81
C PRO A 20 8.76 1.09 8.04
N ARG A 21 9.46 1.46 9.11
CA ARG A 21 9.85 2.85 9.38
C ARG A 21 10.81 3.39 8.30
N LYS A 22 11.81 2.58 7.92
CA LYS A 22 12.75 2.93 6.85
C LYS A 22 12.03 3.05 5.51
N LEU A 23 11.03 2.19 5.24
CA LEU A 23 10.22 2.29 4.04
C LEU A 23 9.49 3.63 3.97
N ILE A 24 8.73 3.99 5.02
CA ILE A 24 7.94 5.22 5.04
C ILE A 24 8.84 6.46 4.96
N SER A 25 9.96 6.49 5.68
CA SER A 25 10.90 7.62 5.61
C SER A 25 11.56 7.75 4.23
N SER A 26 11.96 6.62 3.61
CA SER A 26 12.55 6.63 2.26
C SER A 26 11.55 7.02 1.17
N TRP A 27 10.29 6.63 1.34
CA TRP A 27 9.21 7.07 0.44
C TRP A 27 8.96 8.56 0.58
N ARG A 28 8.80 9.08 1.80
CA ARG A 28 8.59 10.53 2.05
C ARG A 28 9.74 11.40 1.54
N SER A 29 10.97 10.89 1.55
CA SER A 29 12.14 11.59 1.00
C SER A 29 12.35 11.40 -0.51
N SER A 30 11.52 10.59 -1.17
CA SER A 30 11.66 10.30 -2.60
C SER A 30 11.14 11.44 -3.48
N ALA A 31 11.77 11.65 -4.64
CA ALA A 31 11.29 12.59 -5.66
C ALA A 31 9.83 12.31 -6.05
N GLN A 32 9.45 11.04 -6.15
CA GLN A 32 8.08 10.63 -6.47
C GLN A 32 7.04 11.11 -5.44
N TYR A 33 7.38 11.08 -4.15
CA TYR A 33 6.51 11.65 -3.12
C TYR A 33 6.39 13.15 -3.28
N GLN A 34 7.52 13.85 -3.43
CA GLN A 34 7.58 15.31 -3.51
C GLN A 34 6.78 15.82 -4.73
N GLU A 35 6.98 15.21 -5.90
CA GLU A 35 6.22 15.53 -7.11
C GLU A 35 4.72 15.32 -6.92
N ALA A 36 4.30 14.19 -6.34
CA ALA A 36 2.89 13.91 -6.11
C ALA A 36 2.25 14.85 -5.07
N PHE A 37 3.01 15.24 -4.05
CA PHE A 37 2.60 16.20 -3.03
C PHE A 37 2.38 17.58 -3.64
N GLU A 38 3.32 18.08 -4.45
CA GLU A 38 3.21 19.35 -5.17
C GLU A 38 2.03 19.36 -6.15
N VAL A 39 1.88 18.29 -6.94
CA VAL A 39 0.76 18.15 -7.88
C VAL A 39 -0.58 18.15 -7.14
N PHE A 40 -0.68 17.46 -6.00
CA PHE A 40 -1.91 17.44 -5.21
C PHE A 40 -2.35 18.83 -4.74
N TYR A 41 -1.42 19.75 -4.51
CA TYR A 41 -1.74 21.13 -4.09
C TYR A 41 -1.81 22.14 -5.23
N THR A 42 -1.52 21.74 -6.47
CA THR A 42 -1.57 22.64 -7.63
C THR A 42 -2.98 23.21 -7.81
N GLY A 43 -3.07 24.54 -7.85
CA GLY A 43 -4.35 25.26 -8.02
C GLY A 43 -5.23 25.33 -6.77
N LYS A 44 -4.82 24.74 -5.64
CA LYS A 44 -5.56 24.84 -4.37
C LYS A 44 -5.21 26.15 -3.66
N LYS A 45 -6.22 26.85 -3.17
CA LYS A 45 -6.04 28.00 -2.26
C LYS A 45 -6.03 27.49 -0.82
N LEU A 46 -4.92 27.68 -0.13
CA LEU A 46 -4.76 27.30 1.27
C LEU A 46 -4.84 28.55 2.16
N ALA A 47 -5.36 28.38 3.38
CA ALA A 47 -5.31 29.45 4.36
C ALA A 47 -3.85 29.70 4.81
N PRO A 48 -3.47 30.95 5.17
CA PRO A 48 -2.07 31.30 5.45
C PRO A 48 -1.47 30.59 6.67
N ASP A 49 -2.32 30.11 7.58
CA ASP A 49 -1.97 29.43 8.83
C ASP A 49 -1.83 27.91 8.68
N VAL A 50 -2.15 27.36 7.51
CA VAL A 50 -1.98 25.92 7.23
C VAL A 50 -0.50 25.55 7.24
N THR A 51 -0.13 24.70 8.19
CA THR A 51 1.22 24.19 8.38
C THR A 51 1.58 23.12 7.34
N GLU A 52 2.89 22.92 7.12
CA GLU A 52 3.37 21.82 6.25
C GLU A 52 2.97 20.44 6.78
N GLU A 53 2.82 20.31 8.09
CA GLU A 53 2.39 19.07 8.71
C GLU A 53 0.91 18.76 8.42
N GLU A 54 0.05 19.76 8.50
CA GLU A 54 -1.36 19.61 8.09
C GLU A 54 -1.48 19.30 6.60
N LYS A 55 -0.65 19.94 5.75
CA LYS A 55 -0.61 19.60 4.31
C LYS A 55 -0.20 18.15 4.10
N ARG A 56 0.85 17.69 4.79
CA ARG A 56 1.30 16.29 4.73
C ARG A 56 0.17 15.33 5.08
N GLN A 57 -0.48 15.55 6.22
CA GLN A 57 -1.56 14.69 6.69
C GLN A 57 -2.74 14.66 5.72
N VAL A 58 -3.14 15.82 5.18
CA VAL A 58 -4.24 15.88 4.20
C VAL A 58 -3.87 15.17 2.89
N PHE A 59 -2.64 15.34 2.39
CA PHE A 59 -2.16 14.59 1.23
C PHE A 59 -2.12 13.08 1.50
N GLU A 60 -1.55 12.67 2.62
CA GLU A 60 -1.37 11.26 2.99
C GLU A 60 -2.70 10.55 3.33
N GLU A 61 -3.79 11.28 3.62
CA GLU A 61 -5.15 10.72 3.70
C GLU A 61 -5.82 10.60 2.31
N GLY A 62 -5.13 11.02 1.24
CA GLY A 62 -5.58 10.87 -0.14
C GLY A 62 -5.23 9.53 -0.77
N THR A 63 -6.06 9.06 -1.71
CA THR A 63 -5.82 7.82 -2.47
C THR A 63 -4.50 7.86 -3.25
N ILE A 64 -4.14 9.04 -3.79
CA ILE A 64 -2.90 9.25 -4.55
C ILE A 64 -1.66 8.92 -3.72
N ALA A 65 -1.63 9.30 -2.44
CA ALA A 65 -0.48 9.03 -1.57
C ALA A 65 -0.27 7.52 -1.32
N GLY A 66 -1.36 6.77 -1.15
CA GLY A 66 -1.27 5.31 -1.07
C GLY A 66 -0.75 4.66 -2.36
N GLN A 67 -1.16 5.17 -3.52
CA GLN A 67 -0.70 4.69 -4.82
C GLN A 67 0.77 5.01 -5.08
N THR A 68 1.24 6.18 -4.65
CA THR A 68 2.65 6.56 -4.78
C THR A 68 3.54 5.72 -3.87
N LEU A 69 3.10 5.36 -2.66
CA LEU A 69 3.85 4.42 -1.81
C LEU A 69 4.01 3.05 -2.49
N ILE A 70 2.93 2.49 -3.04
CA ILE A 70 2.98 1.19 -3.71
C ILE A 70 3.87 1.25 -4.96
N SER A 71 3.78 2.35 -5.72
CA SER A 71 4.60 2.57 -6.91
C SER A 71 6.08 2.75 -6.57
N PHE A 72 6.38 3.45 -5.48
CA PHE A 72 7.74 3.62 -4.97
C PHE A 72 8.39 2.27 -4.67
N VAL A 73 7.69 1.38 -3.96
CA VAL A 73 8.20 0.03 -3.68
C VAL A 73 8.37 -0.80 -4.95
N ARG A 74 7.48 -0.63 -5.93
CA ARG A 74 7.54 -1.38 -7.19
C ARG A 74 8.72 -0.99 -8.07
N TYR A 75 9.03 0.30 -8.17
CA TYR A 75 9.92 0.82 -9.20
C TYR A 75 11.22 1.42 -8.67
N ASN A 76 11.26 1.82 -7.40
CA ASN A 76 12.37 2.61 -6.86
C ASN A 76 13.18 1.87 -5.78
N THR A 77 12.69 0.71 -5.36
CA THR A 77 13.34 -0.22 -4.43
C THR A 77 13.39 -1.61 -5.04
N SER A 78 14.12 -2.55 -4.42
CA SER A 78 14.03 -3.97 -4.79
C SER A 78 12.86 -4.69 -4.10
N GLY A 79 11.80 -3.96 -3.76
CA GLY A 79 10.66 -4.45 -3.00
C GLY A 79 10.69 -4.10 -1.51
N PHE A 80 9.69 -4.61 -0.82
CA PHE A 80 9.51 -4.57 0.63
C PHE A 80 9.42 -6.02 1.11
N SER A 81 10.16 -6.38 2.16
CA SER A 81 10.14 -7.72 2.73
C SER A 81 9.60 -7.65 4.16
N TYR A 82 8.48 -8.31 4.40
CA TYR A 82 7.82 -8.33 5.70
C TYR A 82 8.67 -9.13 6.70
N GLN A 83 9.06 -8.46 7.79
CA GLN A 83 9.77 -9.05 8.92
C GLN A 83 8.89 -8.93 10.17
N PRO A 84 8.27 -10.00 10.69
CA PRO A 84 7.36 -9.94 11.83
C PRO A 84 7.96 -9.28 13.09
N GLU A 85 9.27 -9.41 13.30
CA GLU A 85 10.02 -8.84 14.41
C GLU A 85 10.06 -7.31 14.43
N GLU A 86 9.85 -6.66 13.28
CA GLU A 86 9.79 -5.19 13.16
C GLU A 86 8.48 -4.58 13.70
N TYR A 87 7.53 -5.41 14.12
CA TYR A 87 6.20 -5.01 14.56
C TYR A 87 5.96 -5.34 16.03
N SER A 88 5.11 -4.57 16.70
CA SER A 88 4.66 -4.93 18.05
C SER A 88 3.84 -6.24 18.03
N PRO A 89 3.73 -6.97 19.15
CA PRO A 89 2.86 -8.13 19.24
C PRO A 89 1.39 -7.85 18.84
N ALA A 90 0.88 -6.66 19.18
CA ALA A 90 -0.48 -6.25 18.84
C ALA A 90 -0.64 -6.06 17.33
N THR A 91 0.33 -5.40 16.69
CA THR A 91 0.31 -5.20 15.24
C THR A 91 0.55 -6.49 14.47
N ARG A 92 1.43 -7.38 14.93
CA ARG A 92 1.55 -8.73 14.35
C ARG A 92 0.21 -9.46 14.33
N LYS A 93 -0.52 -9.46 15.45
CA LYS A 93 -1.85 -10.07 15.51
C LYS A 93 -2.84 -9.42 14.51
N ALA A 94 -2.75 -8.10 14.32
CA ALA A 94 -3.57 -7.41 13.32
C ALA A 94 -3.19 -7.81 11.88
N ILE A 95 -1.90 -8.02 11.60
CA ILE A 95 -1.40 -8.53 10.32
C ILE A 95 -1.93 -9.95 10.10
N ASP A 96 -1.81 -10.84 11.08
CA ASP A 96 -2.29 -12.23 10.98
C ASP A 96 -3.79 -12.27 10.65
N ASN A 97 -4.61 -11.47 11.35
CA ASN A 97 -6.05 -11.40 11.06
C ASN A 97 -6.33 -10.90 9.63
N TYR A 98 -5.56 -9.93 9.14
CA TYR A 98 -5.71 -9.43 7.77
C TYR A 98 -5.28 -10.47 6.74
N VAL A 99 -4.20 -11.20 7.00
CA VAL A 99 -3.70 -12.30 6.17
C VAL A 99 -4.73 -13.43 6.10
N GLU A 100 -5.31 -13.85 7.23
CA GLU A 100 -6.36 -14.87 7.26
C GLU A 100 -7.61 -14.42 6.50
N ALA A 101 -8.02 -13.16 6.63
CA ALA A 101 -9.13 -12.62 5.86
C ALA A 101 -8.84 -12.56 4.35
N ALA A 102 -7.59 -12.29 3.96
CA ALA A 102 -7.16 -12.35 2.56
C ALA A 102 -7.17 -13.78 2.01
N LYS A 103 -6.68 -14.77 2.78
CA LYS A 103 -6.75 -16.19 2.41
C LYS A 103 -8.20 -16.65 2.24
N PHE A 104 -9.09 -16.25 3.16
CA PHE A 104 -10.51 -16.55 3.06
C PHE A 104 -11.13 -15.97 1.80
N LEU A 105 -10.80 -14.71 1.44
CA LEU A 105 -11.26 -14.13 0.17
C LEU A 105 -10.76 -14.92 -1.05
N LEU A 106 -9.49 -15.31 -1.07
CA LEU A 106 -8.91 -16.10 -2.17
C LEU A 106 -9.56 -17.48 -2.31
N ASP A 107 -9.94 -18.10 -1.20
CA ASP A 107 -10.70 -19.35 -1.18
C ASP A 107 -12.11 -19.17 -1.77
N GLN A 108 -12.82 -18.12 -1.34
CA GLN A 108 -14.15 -17.79 -1.87
C GLN A 108 -14.13 -17.39 -3.34
N GLN A 109 -13.03 -16.83 -3.85
CA GLN A 109 -12.87 -16.59 -5.30
C GLN A 109 -12.80 -17.88 -6.13
N LYS A 110 -12.32 -18.99 -5.55
CA LYS A 110 -12.19 -20.28 -6.23
C LYS A 110 -13.44 -21.15 -6.08
N HIS A 111 -14.13 -21.03 -4.95
CA HIS A 111 -15.14 -22.00 -4.54
C HIS A 111 -16.48 -21.36 -4.11
N GLY A 112 -16.49 -20.07 -3.82
CA GLY A 112 -17.65 -19.35 -3.31
C GLY A 112 -18.60 -18.85 -4.40
N GLY A 113 -19.85 -18.62 -4.01
CA GLY A 113 -20.81 -17.86 -4.80
C GLY A 113 -20.60 -16.35 -4.64
N ARG A 114 -21.45 -15.58 -5.32
CA ARG A 114 -21.40 -14.12 -5.31
C ARG A 114 -21.55 -13.54 -3.90
N ASP A 115 -22.48 -14.07 -3.11
CA ASP A 115 -22.78 -13.55 -1.78
C ASP A 115 -21.65 -13.84 -0.80
N GLU A 116 -21.09 -15.05 -0.84
CA GLU A 116 -19.94 -15.44 -0.03
C GLU A 116 -18.71 -14.59 -0.36
N LEU A 117 -18.47 -14.34 -1.66
CA LEU A 117 -17.40 -13.45 -2.10
C LEU A 117 -17.59 -12.02 -1.59
N MET A 118 -18.80 -11.49 -1.66
CA MET A 118 -19.12 -10.15 -1.14
C MET A 118 -18.94 -10.07 0.39
N MET A 119 -19.32 -11.12 1.13
CA MET A 119 -19.09 -11.19 2.58
C MET A 119 -17.60 -11.29 2.90
N ALA A 120 -16.86 -12.12 2.19
CA ALA A 120 -15.41 -12.27 2.36
C ALA A 120 -14.67 -10.96 2.08
N ASP A 121 -15.06 -10.21 1.04
CA ASP A 121 -14.42 -8.92 0.75
C ASP A 121 -14.73 -7.86 1.82
N LYS A 122 -15.98 -7.80 2.32
CA LYS A 122 -16.33 -6.95 3.47
C LYS A 122 -15.52 -7.31 4.72
N HIS A 123 -15.34 -8.60 4.97
CA HIS A 123 -14.56 -9.11 6.10
C HIS A 123 -13.08 -8.72 5.97
N ARG A 124 -12.49 -8.89 4.78
CA ARG A 124 -11.14 -8.42 4.46
C ARG A 124 -11.01 -6.91 4.65
N ALA A 125 -11.96 -6.12 4.15
CA ALA A 125 -11.94 -4.66 4.28
C ALA A 125 -12.00 -4.21 5.75
N PHE A 126 -12.79 -4.89 6.58
CA PHE A 126 -12.82 -4.65 8.02
C PHE A 126 -11.44 -4.85 8.66
N PHE A 127 -10.79 -5.99 8.40
CA PHE A 127 -9.46 -6.25 8.95
C PHE A 127 -8.37 -5.37 8.35
N HIS A 128 -8.53 -4.91 7.11
CA HIS A 128 -7.62 -3.94 6.50
C HIS A 128 -7.61 -2.61 7.27
N ASN A 129 -8.79 -2.15 7.68
CA ASN A 129 -8.92 -0.95 8.52
C ASN A 129 -8.35 -1.16 9.92
N LYS A 130 -8.60 -2.32 10.55
CA LYS A 130 -8.03 -2.66 11.86
C LYS A 130 -6.51 -2.73 11.85
N LEU A 131 -5.94 -3.27 10.78
CA LEU A 131 -4.50 -3.29 10.58
C LEU A 131 -3.93 -1.87 10.47
N ALA A 132 -4.54 -1.02 9.65
CA ALA A 132 -4.11 0.37 9.51
C ALA A 132 -4.19 1.15 10.83
N ASP A 133 -5.27 0.96 11.61
CA ASP A 133 -5.39 1.56 12.94
C ASP A 133 -4.27 1.07 13.90
N SER A 134 -3.84 -0.18 13.77
CA SER A 134 -2.72 -0.73 14.56
C SER A 134 -1.38 -0.09 14.17
N PHE A 135 -1.14 0.12 12.87
CA PHE A 135 0.06 0.82 12.40
C PHE A 135 0.14 2.26 12.90
N ILE A 136 -0.99 2.96 12.98
CA ILE A 136 -1.06 4.31 13.55
C ILE A 136 -0.73 4.28 15.04
N LYS A 137 -1.30 3.34 15.80
CA LYS A 137 -1.04 3.20 17.25
C LYS A 137 0.43 2.90 17.55
N ASP A 138 1.09 2.13 16.69
CA ASP A 138 2.53 1.84 16.80
C ASP A 138 3.41 2.99 16.26
N GLY A 139 2.80 4.07 15.75
CA GLY A 139 3.49 5.22 15.18
C GLY A 139 4.32 4.86 13.94
N LEU A 140 3.92 3.84 13.17
CA LEU A 140 4.58 3.46 11.91
C LEU A 140 4.15 4.36 10.75
N VAL A 141 2.91 4.82 10.79
CA VAL A 141 2.27 5.70 9.80
C VAL A 141 1.35 6.68 10.54
N GLU A 142 1.02 7.80 9.93
CA GLU A 142 0.13 8.80 10.55
C GLU A 142 -1.31 8.70 10.05
N THR A 143 -1.52 8.18 8.83
CA THR A 143 -2.84 8.14 8.20
C THR A 143 -3.31 6.72 7.94
N ARG A 144 -4.64 6.54 7.89
CA ARG A 144 -5.22 5.22 7.65
C ARG A 144 -4.93 4.77 6.21
N LYS A 145 -4.92 5.68 5.24
CA LYS A 145 -4.62 5.35 3.84
C LYS A 145 -3.21 4.80 3.66
N ILE A 146 -2.20 5.41 4.28
CA ILE A 146 -0.83 4.90 4.22
C ILE A 146 -0.72 3.58 4.97
N GLY A 147 -1.37 3.44 6.12
CA GLY A 147 -1.44 2.15 6.82
C GLY A 147 -2.05 1.04 5.96
N ARG A 148 -3.10 1.34 5.19
CA ARG A 148 -3.71 0.39 4.27
C ARG A 148 -2.79 0.04 3.09
N ALA A 149 -2.06 1.01 2.54
CA ALA A 149 -1.07 0.76 1.50
C ALA A 149 0.07 -0.13 2.01
N LEU A 150 0.58 0.10 3.22
CA LEU A 150 1.57 -0.76 3.87
C LEU A 150 1.04 -2.19 4.07
N GLY A 151 -0.21 -2.34 4.52
CA GLY A 151 -0.86 -3.65 4.63
C GLY A 151 -0.92 -4.40 3.30
N ARG A 152 -1.19 -3.70 2.19
CA ARG A 152 -1.17 -4.31 0.85
C ARG A 152 0.24 -4.77 0.45
N LEU A 153 1.28 -4.00 0.77
CA LEU A 153 2.66 -4.40 0.50
C LEU A 153 3.05 -5.69 1.24
N ILE A 154 2.56 -5.89 2.47
CA ILE A 154 2.73 -7.15 3.20
C ILE A 154 2.08 -8.31 2.44
N LEU A 155 0.84 -8.16 1.95
CA LEU A 155 0.20 -9.22 1.17
C LEU A 155 0.92 -9.51 -0.15
N ILE A 156 1.51 -8.50 -0.78
CA ILE A 156 2.33 -8.68 -2.00
C ILE A 156 3.57 -9.52 -1.68
N ASP A 157 4.30 -9.18 -0.62
CA ASP A 157 5.49 -9.94 -0.19
C ASP A 157 5.15 -11.40 0.16
N LEU A 158 3.98 -11.61 0.77
CA LEU A 158 3.46 -12.95 1.07
C LEU A 158 2.85 -13.69 -0.14
N GLY A 159 2.87 -13.10 -1.35
CA GLY A 159 2.34 -13.71 -2.57
C GLY A 159 0.81 -13.81 -2.64
N MET A 160 0.08 -13.03 -1.84
CA MET A 160 -1.39 -13.04 -1.73
C MET A 160 -2.06 -11.87 -2.45
N ASP A 161 -1.30 -10.85 -2.83
CA ASP A 161 -1.75 -9.75 -3.69
C ASP A 161 -0.64 -9.47 -4.73
N SER A 162 -0.90 -8.59 -5.69
CA SER A 162 0.08 -8.22 -6.71
C SER A 162 0.13 -6.70 -6.88
N PHE A 163 1.24 -6.19 -7.41
CA PHE A 163 1.35 -4.75 -7.67
C PHE A 163 0.29 -4.24 -8.67
N SER A 164 -0.20 -5.08 -9.59
CA SER A 164 -1.23 -4.68 -10.57
C SER A 164 -2.63 -4.53 -9.94
N SER A 165 -2.92 -5.28 -8.88
CA SER A 165 -4.15 -5.19 -8.09
C SER A 165 -4.04 -4.23 -6.90
N ALA A 166 -2.84 -4.03 -6.36
CA ALA A 166 -2.60 -3.14 -5.23
C ALA A 166 -2.53 -1.65 -5.63
N GLY A 167 -2.12 -1.33 -6.85
CA GLY A 167 -2.09 0.06 -7.36
C GLY A 167 -3.47 0.65 -7.70
N ARG A 168 -4.52 -0.17 -7.76
CA ARG A 168 -5.90 0.27 -8.04
C ARG A 168 -6.56 0.89 -6.82
N SER A 169 -7.45 1.87 -7.02
CA SER A 169 -8.30 2.41 -5.95
C SER A 169 -9.20 1.31 -5.37
N ASP A 170 -9.75 1.53 -4.17
CA ASP A 170 -10.72 0.58 -3.60
C ASP A 170 -11.97 0.47 -4.49
N GLU A 171 -12.41 1.58 -5.10
CA GLU A 171 -13.55 1.58 -6.03
C GLU A 171 -13.23 0.79 -7.31
N GLU A 172 -12.05 0.99 -7.90
CA GLU A 172 -11.61 0.25 -9.09
C GLU A 172 -11.51 -1.26 -8.84
N ARG A 173 -11.11 -1.66 -7.63
CA ARG A 173 -11.11 -3.09 -7.25
C ARG A 173 -12.52 -3.64 -7.10
N ALA A 174 -13.44 -2.88 -6.48
CA ALA A 174 -14.83 -3.26 -6.38
C ALA A 174 -15.48 -3.40 -7.75
N GLU A 175 -15.17 -2.50 -8.69
CA GLU A 175 -15.64 -2.58 -10.08
C GLU A 175 -15.06 -3.76 -10.84
N VAL A 176 -13.76 -4.07 -10.68
CA VAL A 176 -13.13 -5.22 -11.35
C VAL A 176 -13.72 -6.52 -10.84
N LEU A 177 -13.94 -6.65 -9.53
CA LEU A 177 -14.63 -7.79 -8.95
C LEU A 177 -16.09 -7.85 -9.43
N ALA A 178 -16.78 -6.71 -9.52
CA ALA A 178 -18.14 -6.66 -10.07
C ALA A 178 -18.21 -7.07 -11.54
N LYS A 179 -17.24 -6.66 -12.36
CA LYS A 179 -17.15 -6.99 -13.80
C LYS A 179 -16.77 -8.45 -14.03
N GLN A 180 -15.85 -9.01 -13.25
CA GLN A 180 -15.53 -10.44 -13.28
C GLN A 180 -16.74 -11.31 -12.90
N ASN A 181 -17.64 -10.78 -12.07
CA ASN A 181 -18.85 -11.45 -11.62
C ASN A 181 -20.10 -11.15 -12.47
N SER A 182 -20.00 -10.29 -13.49
CA SER A 182 -21.14 -9.92 -14.34
C SER A 182 -21.23 -10.72 -15.65
N GLY A 183 -20.28 -11.62 -15.93
CA GLY A 183 -20.37 -12.56 -17.06
C GLY A 183 -20.65 -11.91 -18.42
N TYR A 184 -19.93 -10.83 -18.74
CA TYR A 184 -19.80 -10.33 -20.11
C TYR A 184 -18.41 -10.64 -20.65
#